data_AF-A0A4Q3B3S0-F1
#
_entry.id   AF-A0A4Q3B3S0-F1
#
_cell.length_a   1.000
_cell.length_b   1.000
_cell.length_c   1.000
_cell.angle_alpha   90.00
_cell.angle_beta   90.00
_cell.angle_gamma   90.00
#
_symmetry.space_group_name_H-M   'P 1'
#
loop_
_entity.id
_entity.type
_entity.pdbx_description
1 polymer ?
#
loop_
_entity_poly.entity_id
_entity_poly.type
_entity_poly.pdbx_seq_one_letter_code
_entity_poly.pdbx_strand_id
1 'polypeptide(L)'
;MKKTIYLLMLLVFIKTGFAQQREVLDTVLSNYKYPYPVEYINIHTQQQHLRMAYMDVKPIIPNGKTVVLMHGKNFNGAYWKTTIAALYKEGFRVIVPDQVGFGKSSKP
;
A
#
# COMPACT_ATOMS: atom_id res chain seq x y z
N MET A 1 29.14 -18.10 -44.62
CA MET A 1 27.67 -18.09 -44.45
C MET A 1 27.22 -18.64 -43.10
N LYS A 2 27.54 -19.90 -42.72
CA LYS A 2 27.12 -20.47 -41.43
C LYS A 2 27.65 -19.70 -40.20
N LYS A 3 28.92 -19.28 -40.21
CA LYS A 3 29.54 -18.46 -39.14
C LYS A 3 28.85 -17.11 -38.94
N THR A 4 28.42 -16.48 -40.04
CA THR A 4 27.68 -15.23 -40.05
C THR A 4 26.27 -15.39 -39.45
N ILE A 5 25.63 -16.54 -39.70
CA ILE A 5 24.32 -16.90 -39.11
C ILE A 5 24.44 -17.13 -37.60
N TYR A 6 25.48 -17.82 -37.12
CA TYR A 6 25.70 -18.01 -35.68
C TYR A 6 25.99 -16.70 -34.95
N LEU A 7 26.74 -15.77 -35.59
CA LEU A 7 27.02 -14.45 -35.03
C LEU A 7 25.75 -13.59 -34.90
N LEU A 8 24.86 -13.65 -35.91
CA LEU A 8 23.56 -12.99 -35.88
C LEU A 8 22.63 -13.59 -34.81
N MET A 9 22.63 -14.91 -34.63
CA MET A 9 21.88 -15.56 -33.54
C MET A 9 22.39 -15.14 -32.16
N LEU A 10 23.70 -14.96 -31.97
CA LEU A 10 24.29 -14.51 -30.71
C LEU A 10 23.87 -13.07 -30.36
N LEU A 11 23.76 -12.19 -31.36
CA LEU A 11 23.33 -10.79 -31.18
C LEU A 11 21.85 -10.67 -30.78
N VAL A 12 20.98 -11.61 -31.20
CA VAL A 12 19.56 -11.62 -30.81
C VAL A 12 19.35 -12.04 -29.34
N PHE A 13 20.32 -12.73 -28.72
CA PHE A 13 20.27 -13.11 -27.31
C PHE A 13 20.72 -12.01 -26.34
N ILE A 14 21.18 -10.86 -26.83
CA ILE A 14 21.45 -9.70 -25.97
C ILE A 14 20.10 -9.08 -25.59
N LYS A 15 19.45 -9.67 -24.59
CA LYS A 15 18.36 -8.99 -23.89
C LYS A 15 18.98 -7.78 -23.19
N THR A 16 18.68 -6.59 -23.71
CA THR A 16 18.90 -5.34 -22.99
C THR A 16 18.13 -5.42 -21.68
N GLY A 17 18.83 -5.71 -20.58
CA GLY A 17 18.29 -5.61 -19.25
C GLY A 17 18.07 -4.14 -18.92
N PHE A 18 16.90 -3.61 -19.25
CA PHE A 18 16.48 -2.32 -18.74
C PHE A 18 16.37 -2.46 -17.22
N ALA A 19 17.14 -1.65 -16.48
CA ALA A 19 16.93 -1.52 -15.06
C ALA A 19 15.49 -1.07 -14.83
N GLN A 20 14.77 -1.75 -13.94
CA GLN A 20 13.38 -1.41 -13.68
C GLN A 20 13.32 -0.03 -13.04
N GLN A 21 12.80 0.94 -13.78
CA GLN A 21 12.59 2.29 -13.28
C GLN A 21 11.46 2.25 -12.25
N ARG A 22 11.84 2.28 -10.97
CA ARG A 22 10.90 2.28 -9.85
C ARG A 22 10.69 3.71 -9.40
N GLU A 23 9.43 4.13 -9.29
CA GLU A 23 9.14 5.41 -8.66
C GLU A 23 9.65 5.41 -7.22
N VAL A 24 10.32 6.51 -6.86
CA VAL A 24 10.75 6.75 -5.48
C VAL A 24 9.51 7.00 -4.65
N LEU A 25 9.43 6.36 -3.49
CA LEU A 25 8.36 6.60 -2.52
C LEU A 25 8.81 7.69 -1.56
N ASP A 26 7.95 8.68 -1.32
CA ASP A 26 8.22 9.70 -0.31
C ASP A 26 7.95 9.18 1.11
N THR A 27 8.22 10.02 2.10
CA THR A 27 8.11 9.66 3.52
C THR A 27 6.69 9.27 3.94
N VAL A 28 5.65 9.76 3.25
CA VAL A 28 4.24 9.48 3.55
C VAL A 28 3.58 8.62 2.47
N LEU A 29 4.39 7.95 1.65
CA LEU A 29 3.93 7.06 0.59
C LEU A 29 2.86 7.70 -0.32
N SER A 30 3.01 8.98 -0.69
CA SER A 30 1.98 9.73 -1.42
C SER A 30 1.58 9.05 -2.74
N ASN A 31 2.56 8.54 -3.49
CA ASN A 31 2.39 7.80 -4.74
C ASN A 31 2.15 6.29 -4.58
N TYR A 32 2.15 5.75 -3.36
CA TYR A 32 1.80 4.36 -3.12
C TYR A 32 0.28 4.17 -3.03
N LYS A 33 -0.29 3.35 -3.92
CA LYS A 33 -1.74 3.11 -3.98
C LYS A 33 -2.21 2.14 -2.90
N TYR A 34 -3.16 2.57 -2.06
CA TYR A 34 -3.83 1.71 -1.08
C TYR A 34 -5.01 0.96 -1.73
N PRO A 35 -5.39 -0.20 -1.17
CA PRO A 35 -6.46 -1.04 -1.73
C PRO A 35 -7.87 -0.47 -1.54
N TYR A 36 -8.06 0.44 -0.58
CA TYR A 36 -9.33 1.12 -0.30
C TYR A 36 -9.08 2.63 -0.16
N PRO A 37 -10.14 3.47 -0.23
CA PRO A 37 -10.02 4.91 -0.03
C PRO A 37 -9.35 5.24 1.30
N VAL A 38 -8.44 6.21 1.27
CA VAL A 38 -7.71 6.68 2.45
C VAL A 38 -8.30 8.02 2.85
N GLU A 39 -8.76 8.08 4.09
CA GLU A 39 -9.19 9.29 4.76
C GLU A 39 -8.14 9.69 5.81
N TYR A 40 -8.33 10.88 6.39
CA TYR A 40 -7.37 11.45 7.33
C TYR A 40 -8.08 12.12 8.50
N ILE A 41 -7.60 11.86 9.71
CA ILE A 41 -7.93 12.67 10.88
C ILE A 41 -6.76 13.59 11.23
N ASN A 42 -7.08 14.84 11.56
CA ASN A 42 -6.12 15.80 12.08
C ASN A 42 -5.99 15.59 13.59
N ILE A 43 -4.75 15.52 14.08
CA ILE A 43 -4.41 15.29 15.48
C ILE A 43 -3.50 16.41 15.93
N HIS A 44 -3.85 17.05 17.05
CA HIS A 44 -2.98 18.00 17.73
C HIS A 44 -2.49 17.35 19.02
N THR A 45 -1.21 17.01 19.07
CA THR A 45 -0.60 16.35 20.24
C THR A 45 0.87 16.69 20.31
N GLN A 46 1.45 16.71 21.51
CA GLN A 46 2.87 17.00 21.73
C GLN A 46 3.34 18.29 21.00
N GLN A 47 2.50 19.32 20.99
CA GLN A 47 2.75 20.61 20.31
C GLN A 47 2.95 20.49 18.78
N GLN A 48 2.49 19.40 18.17
CA GLN A 48 2.59 19.15 16.73
C GLN A 48 1.21 19.04 16.08
N HIS A 49 1.12 19.49 14.84
CA HIS A 49 -0.02 19.30 13.95
C HIS A 49 0.24 18.07 13.08
N LEU A 50 -0.43 16.96 13.39
CA LEU A 50 -0.22 15.66 12.75
C LEU A 50 -1.48 15.25 11.97
N ARG A 51 -1.27 14.39 10.98
CA ARG A 51 -2.33 13.79 10.18
C ARG A 51 -2.20 12.27 10.22
N MET A 52 -3.25 11.60 10.67
CA MET A 52 -3.29 10.13 10.71
C MET A 52 -4.19 9.60 9.59
N ALA A 53 -3.61 8.80 8.69
CA ALA A 53 -4.31 8.13 7.62
C ALA A 53 -5.08 6.93 8.15
N TYR A 54 -6.25 6.65 7.58
CA TYR A 54 -6.98 5.43 7.83
C TYR A 54 -7.82 5.02 6.60
N MET A 55 -8.12 3.74 6.49
CA MET A 55 -9.19 3.24 5.62
C MET A 55 -10.42 2.93 6.47
N ASP A 56 -11.60 3.37 6.05
CA ASP A 56 -12.90 3.02 6.65
C ASP A 56 -13.76 2.29 5.61
N VAL A 57 -13.78 0.97 5.70
CA VAL A 57 -14.45 0.11 4.71
C VAL A 57 -15.77 -0.37 5.28
N LYS A 58 -16.88 0.13 4.71
CA LYS A 58 -18.25 -0.16 5.14
C LYS A 58 -18.88 -1.24 4.27
N PRO A 59 -19.39 -2.34 4.85
CA PRO A 59 -20.04 -3.43 4.10
C PRO A 59 -21.38 -2.98 3.52
N ILE A 60 -21.83 -3.63 2.45
CA ILE A 60 -23.16 -3.37 1.86
C ILE A 60 -24.27 -3.82 2.82
N ILE A 61 -24.13 -5.02 3.41
CA ILE A 61 -25.06 -5.56 4.41
C ILE A 61 -24.30 -5.67 5.74
N PRO A 62 -24.51 -4.74 6.68
CA PRO A 62 -23.78 -4.74 7.94
C PRO A 62 -24.29 -5.84 8.89
N ASN A 63 -23.36 -6.55 9.52
CA ASN A 63 -23.62 -7.51 10.59
C ASN A 63 -23.70 -6.86 12.00
N GLY A 64 -23.59 -5.52 12.05
CA GLY A 64 -23.63 -4.72 13.28
C GLY A 64 -22.31 -4.63 14.06
N LYS A 65 -21.21 -5.24 13.59
CA LYS A 65 -19.92 -5.25 14.28
C LYS A 65 -18.86 -4.49 13.50
N THR A 66 -17.88 -3.96 14.23
CA THR A 66 -16.71 -3.25 13.68
C THR A 66 -15.43 -3.94 14.12
N VAL A 67 -14.46 -4.05 13.21
CA VAL A 67 -13.11 -4.56 13.47
C VAL A 67 -12.10 -3.46 13.19
N VAL A 68 -11.12 -3.30 14.08
CA VAL A 68 -9.97 -2.42 13.87
C VAL A 68 -8.74 -3.28 13.61
N LEU A 69 -8.09 -3.09 12.46
CA LEU A 69 -6.86 -3.81 12.10
C LEU A 69 -5.64 -2.92 12.29
N MET A 70 -4.77 -3.32 13.22
CA MET A 70 -3.52 -2.62 13.51
C MET A 70 -2.37 -3.30 12.76
N HIS A 71 -1.56 -2.54 12.04
CA HIS A 71 -0.36 -3.07 11.38
C HIS A 71 0.79 -3.25 12.39
N GLY A 72 1.79 -4.07 12.03
CA GLY A 72 3.04 -4.18 12.76
C GLY A 72 4.08 -3.15 12.31
N LYS A 73 5.26 -3.13 12.95
CA LYS A 73 6.33 -2.13 12.74
C LYS A 73 6.78 -1.96 11.28
N ASN A 74 6.83 -3.03 10.49
CA ASN A 74 7.38 -2.99 9.14
C ASN A 74 6.30 -2.99 8.04
N PHE A 75 5.03 -2.83 8.43
CA PHE A 75 3.89 -2.85 7.52
C PHE A 75 3.08 -1.55 7.64
N ASN A 76 2.14 -1.38 6.72
CA ASN A 76 1.14 -0.31 6.73
C ASN A 76 -0.26 -0.90 6.49
N GLY A 77 -1.28 -0.06 6.49
CA GLY A 77 -2.68 -0.48 6.34
C GLY A 77 -2.97 -1.21 5.03
N ALA A 78 -2.24 -0.95 3.95
CA ALA A 78 -2.43 -1.63 2.67
C ALA A 78 -2.15 -3.15 2.75
N TYR A 79 -1.30 -3.58 3.69
CA TYR A 79 -1.01 -4.99 3.94
C TYR A 79 -2.27 -5.81 4.24
N TRP A 80 -3.30 -5.18 4.82
CA TRP A 80 -4.54 -5.83 5.22
C TRP A 80 -5.55 -6.08 4.09
N LYS A 81 -5.20 -5.82 2.81
CA LYS A 81 -6.12 -5.96 1.66
C LYS A 81 -7.00 -7.22 1.71
N THR A 82 -6.38 -8.38 1.90
CA THR A 82 -7.09 -9.68 1.88
C THR A 82 -7.97 -9.88 3.11
N THR A 83 -7.48 -9.48 4.29
CA THR A 83 -8.23 -9.55 5.55
C THR A 83 -9.44 -8.61 5.56
N ILE A 84 -9.27 -7.38 5.06
CA ILE A 84 -10.39 -6.43 4.89
C ILE A 84 -11.45 -7.03 3.98
N ALA A 85 -11.05 -7.60 2.83
CA ALA A 85 -11.99 -8.22 1.90
C ALA A 85 -12.76 -9.40 2.52
N ALA A 86 -12.11 -10.22 3.34
CA ALA A 86 -12.77 -11.33 4.05
C ALA A 86 -13.78 -10.81 5.08
N LEU A 87 -13.38 -9.88 5.95
CA LEU A 87 -14.25 -9.29 6.96
C LEU A 87 -15.43 -8.51 6.35
N TYR A 88 -15.18 -7.80 5.26
CA TYR A 88 -16.21 -7.09 4.50
C TYR A 88 -17.31 -8.03 4.01
N LYS A 89 -16.94 -9.21 3.48
CA LYS A 89 -17.90 -10.22 2.99
C LYS A 89 -18.77 -10.77 4.12
N GLU A 90 -18.22 -10.89 5.32
CA GLU A 90 -18.96 -11.29 6.52
C GLU A 90 -19.79 -10.16 7.14
N GLY A 91 -19.81 -8.97 6.52
CA GLY A 91 -20.62 -7.84 6.95
C GLY A 91 -20.01 -6.98 8.06
N PHE A 92 -18.70 -7.10 8.34
CA PHE A 92 -18.03 -6.20 9.29
C PHE A 92 -17.70 -4.85 8.66
N ARG A 93 -17.86 -3.77 9.42
CA ARG A 93 -17.14 -2.51 9.15
C ARG A 93 -15.68 -2.69 9.56
N VAL A 94 -14.74 -2.33 8.69
CA VAL A 94 -13.31 -2.51 8.93
C VAL A 94 -12.60 -1.17 8.92
N ILE A 95 -11.97 -0.81 10.03
CA ILE A 95 -11.18 0.42 10.18
C ILE A 95 -9.69 0.03 10.25
N VAL A 96 -8.87 0.66 9.43
CA VAL A 96 -7.43 0.34 9.34
C VAL A 96 -6.62 1.63 9.41
N PRO A 97 -6.22 2.06 10.63
CA PRO A 97 -5.35 3.22 10.77
C PRO A 97 -3.90 2.89 10.44
N ASP A 98 -3.21 3.82 9.79
CA ASP A 98 -1.76 3.88 9.84
C ASP A 98 -1.37 4.70 11.07
N GLN A 99 -0.67 4.11 12.03
CA GLN A 99 -0.24 4.87 13.21
C GLN A 99 0.70 6.02 12.79
N VAL A 100 0.68 7.14 13.54
CA VAL A 100 1.67 8.22 13.36
C VAL A 100 3.08 7.60 13.37
N GLY A 101 3.92 8.02 12.42
CA GLY A 101 5.24 7.42 12.17
C GLY A 101 5.24 6.34 11.06
N PHE A 102 4.08 5.87 10.60
CA PHE A 102 3.98 4.77 9.64
C PHE A 102 3.08 5.10 8.45
N GLY A 103 3.23 4.31 7.38
CA GLY A 103 2.37 4.37 6.20
C GLY A 103 2.21 5.78 5.64
N LYS A 104 0.94 6.17 5.43
CA LYS A 104 0.53 7.47 4.91
C LYS A 104 0.31 8.55 5.99
N SER A 105 0.58 8.25 7.25
CA SER A 105 0.48 9.18 8.37
C SER A 105 1.73 10.06 8.50
N SER A 106 1.61 11.17 9.23
CA SER A 106 2.73 12.07 9.54
C SER A 106 3.94 11.32 10.11
N LYS A 107 5.14 11.81 9.77
CA LYS A 107 6.44 11.34 10.24
C LYS A 107 7.09 12.46 11.08
N PRO A 108 6.85 12.49 12.40
CA PRO A 108 7.45 13.48 13.29
C PRO A 108 8.94 13.24 13.53
#